data_AF-Q0BRR4-F1
#
_entry.id   AF-Q0BRR4-F1
#
_cell.length_a   1.000
_cell.length_b   1.000
_cell.length_c   1.000
_cell.angle_alpha   90.00
_cell.angle_beta   90.00
_cell.angle_gamma   90.00
#
_symmetry.space_group_name_H-M   'P 1'
#
loop_
_entity.id
_entity.type
_entity.pdbx_description
1 polymer ?
#
loop_
_entity_poly.entity_id
_entity_poly.type
_entity_poly.pdbx_seq_one_letter_code
_entity_poly.pdbx_strand_id
1 'polypeptide(L)'
;MAARPCGLHHGGGSIMPLPPRSDPLPSHQRLMERRDWFTALAQLTYPTDPAEALRAFRAYAPLLRSMPDAAFTEASLEHVACAPRRMQMPGFDDVRNGLSAWWRAHRPPSRALPPSGKFSSPPIPERKPPSPEEIAAVSTLLNAWRQERAARVEDPASPFRTPLSRRKPTS
;
A
#
# COMPACT_ATOMS: atom_id res chain seq x y z
N MET A 1 34.77 -38.19 -39.87
CA MET A 1 33.82 -37.08 -39.62
C MET A 1 33.39 -37.16 -38.16
N ALA A 2 33.93 -36.29 -37.30
CA ALA A 2 33.67 -36.29 -35.87
C ALA A 2 32.79 -35.10 -35.50
N ALA A 3 31.63 -35.37 -34.90
CA ALA A 3 30.70 -34.36 -34.42
C ALA A 3 31.24 -33.70 -33.15
N ARG A 4 31.31 -32.37 -33.14
CA ARG A 4 31.74 -31.57 -31.98
C ARG A 4 30.51 -31.33 -31.08
N PRO A 5 30.58 -31.58 -29.76
CA PRO A 5 29.49 -31.27 -28.85
C PRO A 5 29.40 -29.77 -28.57
N CYS A 6 28.18 -29.24 -28.62
CA CYS A 6 27.84 -27.87 -28.25
C CYS A 6 28.11 -27.64 -26.77
N GLY A 7 29.08 -26.77 -26.46
CA GLY A 7 29.29 -26.25 -25.11
C GLY A 7 28.18 -25.28 -24.75
N LEU A 8 27.30 -25.69 -23.83
CA LEU A 8 26.36 -24.81 -23.14
C LEU A 8 27.16 -23.93 -22.17
N HIS A 9 27.41 -22.68 -22.56
CA HIS A 9 28.00 -21.69 -21.67
C HIS A 9 27.09 -21.42 -20.47
N HIS A 10 27.71 -21.45 -19.29
CA HIS A 10 27.11 -21.20 -18.00
C HIS A 10 26.37 -19.87 -17.97
N GLY A 11 25.16 -19.90 -17.38
CA GLY A 11 24.39 -18.72 -17.05
C GLY A 11 25.20 -17.81 -16.14
N GLY A 12 25.72 -16.72 -16.70
CA GLY A 12 26.17 -15.57 -15.94
C GLY A 12 24.95 -14.97 -15.26
N GLY A 13 24.68 -15.41 -14.03
CA GLY A 13 23.79 -14.70 -13.12
C GLY A 13 24.33 -13.29 -12.99
N SER A 14 23.67 -12.36 -13.69
CA SER A 14 23.97 -10.94 -13.60
C SER A 14 23.68 -10.53 -12.15
N ILE A 15 24.73 -10.54 -11.33
CA ILE A 15 24.72 -9.94 -9.99
C ILE A 15 24.46 -8.47 -10.26
N MET A 16 23.19 -8.08 -10.17
CA MET A 16 22.79 -6.69 -10.18
C MET A 16 23.66 -5.98 -9.14
N PRO A 17 24.47 -4.98 -9.54
CA PRO A 17 25.24 -4.22 -8.58
C PRO A 17 24.26 -3.63 -7.58
N LEU A 18 24.39 -4.06 -6.32
CA LEU A 18 23.66 -3.45 -5.22
C LEU A 18 23.90 -1.93 -5.32
N PRO A 19 22.85 -1.10 -5.29
CA PRO A 19 23.02 0.34 -5.29
C PRO A 19 23.96 0.72 -4.13
N PRO A 20 24.82 1.75 -4.32
CA PRO A 20 25.74 2.20 -3.28
C PRO A 20 24.95 2.46 -1.98
N ARG A 21 25.47 1.91 -0.87
CA ARG A 21 24.92 2.15 0.47
C ARG A 21 24.83 3.66 0.67
N SER A 22 23.60 4.12 0.84
CA SER A 22 23.21 5.50 0.98
C SER A 22 24.12 6.24 1.95
N ASP A 23 24.55 7.43 1.53
CA ASP A 23 25.18 8.41 2.40
C ASP A 23 24.37 8.59 3.70
N PRO A 24 25.03 8.87 4.84
CA PRO A 24 24.33 9.20 6.07
C PRO A 24 23.34 10.32 5.75
N LEU A 25 22.05 10.03 6.00
CA LEU A 25 20.94 10.95 5.80
C LEU A 25 21.33 12.35 6.30
N PRO A 26 21.14 13.41 5.48
CA PRO A 26 21.45 14.77 5.89
C PRO A 26 20.68 15.03 7.19
N SER A 27 21.42 15.38 8.24
CA SER A 27 20.93 15.44 9.63
C SER A 27 19.88 16.54 9.89
N HIS A 28 19.36 17.15 8.82
CA HIS A 28 18.39 18.23 8.81
C HIS A 28 17.36 18.02 7.70
N GLN A 29 16.61 16.92 7.72
CA GLN A 29 15.40 16.85 6.90
C GLN A 29 14.40 17.89 7.39
N ARG A 30 14.14 18.91 6.57
CA ARG A 30 13.09 19.89 6.84
C ARG A 30 11.74 19.23 6.62
N LEU A 31 11.00 19.07 7.72
CA LEU A 31 9.61 18.64 7.67
C LEU A 31 8.79 19.70 6.94
N MET A 32 7.93 19.27 6.04
CA MET A 32 7.00 20.14 5.33
C MET A 32 5.58 19.90 5.83
N GLU A 33 4.78 20.96 5.92
CA GLU A 33 3.34 20.77 6.08
C GLU A 33 2.79 20.05 4.85
N ARG A 34 1.89 19.07 5.06
CA ARG A 34 1.33 18.26 3.95
C ARG A 34 0.73 19.12 2.84
N ARG A 35 0.08 20.23 3.20
CA ARG A 35 -0.52 21.18 2.25
C ARG A 35 0.54 21.78 1.33
N ASP A 36 1.65 22.23 1.91
CA ASP A 36 2.72 22.88 1.18
C ASP A 36 3.52 21.85 0.36
N TRP A 37 3.67 20.63 0.89
CA TRP A 37 4.23 19.50 0.17
C TRP A 37 3.44 19.16 -1.11
N PHE A 38 2.10 19.08 -1.04
CA PHE A 38 1.28 18.86 -2.25
C PHE A 38 1.31 20.03 -3.22
N THR A 39 1.44 21.25 -2.71
CA THR A 39 1.57 22.47 -3.54
C THR A 39 2.86 22.43 -4.34
N ALA A 40 3.98 22.10 -3.69
CA ALA A 40 5.26 21.93 -4.36
C ALA A 40 5.25 20.73 -5.33
N LEU A 41 4.59 19.62 -4.97
CA LEU A 41 4.46 18.47 -5.86
C LEU A 41 3.70 18.83 -7.15
N ALA A 42 2.63 19.61 -7.04
CA ALA A 42 1.86 20.08 -8.20
C ALA A 42 2.74 20.91 -9.15
N GLN A 43 3.53 21.84 -8.61
CA GLN A 43 4.45 22.67 -9.38
C GLN A 43 5.54 21.85 -10.09
N LEU A 44 6.10 20.84 -9.41
CA LEU A 44 7.18 20.01 -9.96
C LEU A 44 6.68 18.99 -10.99
N THR A 45 5.50 18.41 -10.77
CA THR A 45 5.02 17.28 -11.59
C THR A 45 4.16 17.72 -12.77
N TYR A 46 3.53 18.90 -12.68
CA TYR A 46 2.59 19.40 -13.69
C TYR A 46 2.68 20.94 -13.83
N PRO A 47 3.81 21.48 -14.32
CA PRO A 47 4.08 22.92 -14.33
C PRO A 47 3.15 23.73 -15.25
N THR A 48 2.51 23.08 -16.24
CA THR A 48 1.58 23.74 -17.18
C THR A 48 0.30 24.22 -16.49
N ASP A 49 -0.24 23.43 -15.55
CA ASP A 49 -1.41 23.79 -14.74
C ASP A 49 -1.29 23.25 -13.30
N PRO A 50 -0.49 23.91 -12.45
CA PRO A 50 -0.28 23.46 -11.08
C PRO A 50 -1.56 23.58 -10.23
N ALA A 51 -2.54 24.40 -10.63
CA ALA A 51 -3.79 24.57 -9.88
C ALA A 51 -4.68 23.32 -10.04
N GLU A 52 -4.78 22.78 -11.26
CA GLU A 52 -5.49 21.53 -11.51
C GLU A 52 -4.83 20.34 -10.78
N ALA A 53 -3.51 20.21 -10.87
CA ALA A 53 -2.79 19.15 -10.18
C ALA A 53 -2.92 19.25 -8.67
N LEU A 54 -2.86 20.45 -8.10
CA LEU A 54 -3.08 20.66 -6.66
C LEU A 54 -4.51 20.26 -6.24
N ARG A 55 -5.53 20.54 -7.06
CA ARG A 55 -6.91 20.09 -6.79
C ARG A 55 -6.99 18.56 -6.74
N ALA A 56 -6.35 17.86 -7.66
CA ALA A 56 -6.28 16.40 -7.65
C ALA A 56 -5.52 15.87 -6.43
N PHE A 57 -4.35 16.44 -6.12
CA PHE A 57 -3.52 16.01 -4.98
C PHE A 57 -4.17 16.26 -3.63
N ARG A 58 -4.97 17.33 -3.48
CA ARG A 58 -5.78 17.55 -2.28
C ARG A 58 -6.77 16.42 -2.02
N ALA A 59 -7.30 15.78 -3.07
CA ALA A 59 -8.16 14.60 -2.92
C ALA A 59 -7.40 13.37 -2.39
N TYR A 60 -6.07 13.34 -2.51
CA TYR A 60 -5.23 12.24 -2.00
C TYR A 60 -4.90 12.39 -0.52
N ALA A 61 -4.95 13.61 0.03
CA ALA A 61 -4.63 13.89 1.43
C ALA A 61 -5.33 12.96 2.45
N PRO A 62 -6.67 12.74 2.40
CA PRO A 62 -7.33 11.82 3.32
C PRO A 62 -6.88 10.36 3.15
N LEU A 63 -6.50 9.95 1.94
CA LEU A 63 -6.06 8.58 1.63
C LEU A 63 -4.62 8.31 2.11
N LEU A 64 -3.82 9.36 2.28
CA LEU A 64 -2.46 9.29 2.83
C LEU A 64 -2.40 9.54 4.34
N ARG A 65 -3.53 9.47 5.04
CA ARG A 65 -3.59 9.66 6.51
C ARG A 65 -2.77 8.61 7.28
N SER A 66 -2.59 7.42 6.72
CA SER A 66 -1.78 6.35 7.33
C SER A 66 -0.27 6.62 7.27
N MET A 67 0.18 7.53 6.41
CA MET A 67 1.59 7.92 6.33
C MET A 67 1.94 8.88 7.47
N PRO A 68 3.10 8.70 8.14
CA PRO A 68 3.53 9.61 9.19
C PRO A 68 3.94 10.97 8.61
N ASP A 69 3.77 12.05 9.38
CA ASP A 69 4.16 13.40 8.93
C ASP A 69 5.66 13.51 8.61
N ALA A 70 6.48 12.71 9.30
CA ALA A 70 7.92 12.60 9.03
C ALA A 70 8.26 12.07 7.62
N ALA A 71 7.29 11.51 6.89
CA ALA A 71 7.50 11.10 5.50
C ALA A 71 7.40 12.28 4.51
N PHE A 72 6.83 13.42 4.91
CA PHE A 72 6.62 14.59 4.07
C PHE A 72 7.78 15.58 4.23
N THR A 73 8.83 15.36 3.46
CA THR A 73 10.06 16.17 3.46
C THR A 73 10.35 16.65 2.05
N GLU A 74 11.24 17.63 1.92
CA GLU A 74 11.71 18.11 0.61
C GLU A 74 12.39 16.98 -0.20
N ALA A 75 13.17 16.11 0.47
CA ALA A 75 13.80 14.97 -0.19
C ALA A 75 12.78 13.92 -0.68
N SER A 76 11.69 13.69 0.06
CA SER A 76 10.64 12.78 -0.38
C SER A 76 9.80 13.36 -1.51
N LEU A 77 9.61 14.69 -1.51
CA LEU A 77 8.99 15.43 -2.61
C LEU A 77 9.76 15.23 -3.92
N GLU A 78 11.07 15.47 -3.91
CA GLU A 78 11.93 15.29 -5.10
C GLU A 78 11.90 13.86 -5.59
N HIS A 79 11.97 12.88 -4.68
CA HIS A 79 11.91 11.46 -5.05
C HIS A 79 10.61 11.10 -5.77
N VAL A 80 9.46 11.54 -5.24
CA VAL A 80 8.16 11.30 -5.88
C VAL A 80 8.05 12.07 -7.20
N ALA A 81 8.53 13.32 -7.24
CA ALA A 81 8.51 14.16 -8.43
C ALA A 81 9.38 13.61 -9.56
N CYS A 82 10.52 12.98 -9.27
CA CYS A 82 11.44 12.42 -10.26
C CYS A 82 11.14 10.96 -10.65
N ALA A 83 10.13 10.33 -10.06
CA ALA A 83 9.76 8.95 -10.37
C ALA A 83 9.43 8.79 -11.88
N PRO A 84 9.96 7.75 -12.56
CA PRO A 84 9.82 7.58 -14.00
C PRO A 84 8.36 7.40 -14.39
N ARG A 85 7.84 8.31 -15.23
CA ARG A 85 6.46 8.31 -15.70
C ARG A 85 6.33 8.89 -17.11
N ARG A 86 5.26 8.50 -17.81
CA ARG A 86 5.00 8.92 -19.20
C ARG A 86 4.32 10.29 -19.26
N MET A 87 5.02 11.38 -18.94
CA MET A 87 4.57 12.79 -19.12
C MET A 87 3.17 13.14 -18.56
N GLN A 88 2.58 12.29 -17.72
CA GLN A 88 1.23 12.43 -17.19
C GLN A 88 1.28 12.86 -15.72
N MET A 89 0.22 13.54 -15.29
CA MET A 89 -0.01 13.84 -13.87
C MET A 89 0.02 12.54 -13.07
N PRO A 90 0.80 12.45 -11.97
CA PRO A 90 0.83 11.28 -11.11
C PRO A 90 -0.55 10.91 -10.58
N GLY A 91 -0.91 9.64 -10.69
CA GLY A 91 -2.08 9.10 -10.01
C GLY A 91 -1.84 8.93 -8.51
N PHE A 92 -2.90 8.60 -7.78
CA PHE A 92 -2.80 8.32 -6.34
C PHE A 92 -1.79 7.21 -6.03
N ASP A 93 -1.81 6.11 -6.78
CA ASP A 93 -0.91 4.98 -6.55
C ASP A 93 0.55 5.35 -6.82
N ASP A 94 0.84 6.20 -7.80
CA ASP A 94 2.21 6.67 -8.08
C ASP A 94 2.77 7.45 -6.88
N VAL A 95 1.98 8.40 -6.37
CA VAL A 95 2.34 9.20 -5.20
C VAL A 95 2.49 8.32 -3.96
N ARG A 96 1.51 7.43 -3.70
CA ARG A 96 1.54 6.54 -2.53
C ARG A 96 2.74 5.60 -2.58
N ASN A 97 2.98 4.96 -3.72
CA ASN A 97 4.04 3.96 -3.86
C ASN A 97 5.42 4.63 -3.79
N GLY A 98 5.61 5.77 -4.46
CA GLY A 98 6.86 6.54 -4.39
C GLY A 98 7.16 7.02 -2.96
N LEU A 99 6.17 7.59 -2.28
CA LEU A 99 6.32 8.06 -0.90
C LEU A 99 6.57 6.89 0.07
N SER A 100 5.88 5.76 -0.12
CA SER A 100 6.07 4.56 0.71
C SER A 100 7.45 3.94 0.50
N ALA A 101 7.93 3.89 -0.74
CA ALA A 101 9.26 3.39 -1.06
C ALA A 101 10.34 4.27 -0.43
N TRP A 102 10.21 5.60 -0.58
CA TRP A 102 11.12 6.56 0.04
C TRP A 102 11.13 6.43 1.56
N TRP A 103 9.95 6.36 2.20
CA TRP A 103 9.85 6.24 3.65
C TRP A 103 10.49 4.95 4.16
N ARG A 104 10.31 3.81 3.48
CA ARG A 104 10.96 2.54 3.90
C ARG A 104 12.48 2.62 3.85
N ALA A 105 13.05 3.33 2.87
CA ALA A 105 14.49 3.48 2.72
C ALA A 105 15.11 4.50 3.70
N HIS A 106 14.35 5.53 4.10
CA HIS A 106 14.88 6.67 4.85
C HIS A 106 14.25 6.85 6.23
N ARG A 107 13.38 5.95 6.66
CA ARG A 107 12.74 6.00 7.98
C ARG A 107 13.83 6.01 9.07
N PRO A 108 13.74 6.92 10.06
CA PRO A 108 14.62 6.89 11.21
C PRO A 108 14.59 5.49 11.84
N PRO A 109 15.75 4.94 12.25
CA PRO A 109 15.78 3.63 12.90
C PRO A 109 14.77 3.66 14.04
N SER A 110 13.85 2.70 14.05
CA SER A 110 12.90 2.57 15.14
C SER A 110 13.72 2.57 16.42
N ARG A 111 13.53 3.58 17.26
CA ARG A 111 14.20 3.66 18.55
C ARG A 111 13.93 2.32 19.22
N ALA A 112 14.97 1.52 19.40
CA ALA A 112 14.83 0.24 20.07
C ALA A 112 14.18 0.57 21.41
N LEU A 113 12.95 0.08 21.60
CA LEU A 113 12.36 0.11 22.92
C LEU A 113 13.37 -0.62 23.81
N PRO A 114 13.67 -0.10 25.02
CA PRO A 114 14.48 -0.85 25.95
C PRO A 114 13.87 -2.25 26.04
N PRO A 115 14.69 -3.32 26.01
CA PRO A 115 14.18 -4.68 26.14
C PRO A 115 13.24 -4.65 27.34
N SER A 116 11.96 -4.95 27.11
CA SER A 116 10.93 -4.75 28.12
C SER A 116 11.40 -5.45 29.38
N GLY A 117 11.81 -4.67 30.38
CA GLY A 117 12.34 -5.22 31.62
C GLY A 117 11.23 -6.03 32.23
N LYS A 118 11.31 -7.36 32.11
CA LYS A 118 10.33 -8.36 32.60
C LYS A 118 8.95 -7.76 32.84
N PHE A 119 8.30 -7.24 31.79
CA PHE A 119 6.85 -7.19 31.84
C PHE A 119 6.45 -8.66 31.78
N SER A 120 6.30 -9.28 32.95
CA SER A 120 5.54 -10.51 33.07
C SER A 120 4.21 -10.17 32.42
N SER A 121 3.99 -10.69 31.21
CA SER A 121 2.65 -10.69 30.63
C SER A 121 1.73 -11.15 31.75
N PRO A 122 0.68 -10.38 32.09
CA PRO A 122 -0.30 -10.85 33.07
C PRO A 122 -0.67 -12.28 32.65
N PRO A 123 -0.69 -13.24 33.60
CA PRO A 123 -0.94 -14.63 33.28
C PRO A 123 -2.19 -14.67 32.41
N ILE A 124 -2.02 -15.11 31.16
CA ILE A 124 -3.15 -15.26 30.25
C ILE A 124 -4.09 -16.19 31.00
N PRO A 125 -5.30 -15.75 31.40
CA PRO A 125 -6.20 -16.61 32.13
C PRO A 125 -6.41 -17.84 31.27
N GLU A 126 -6.09 -19.00 31.83
CA GLU A 126 -6.12 -20.29 31.16
C GLU A 126 -7.55 -20.49 30.65
N ARG A 127 -7.76 -20.26 29.36
CA ARG A 127 -9.09 -20.42 28.78
C ARG A 127 -9.39 -21.90 28.80
N LYS A 128 -10.43 -22.29 29.55
CA LYS A 128 -10.98 -23.65 29.45
C LYS A 128 -11.26 -23.94 27.97
N PRO A 129 -10.91 -25.14 27.48
CA PRO A 129 -11.32 -25.55 26.14
C PRO A 129 -12.84 -25.45 26.05
N PRO A 130 -13.39 -25.00 24.92
CA PRO A 130 -14.83 -24.85 24.76
C PRO A 130 -15.52 -26.18 25.01
N SER A 131 -16.63 -26.16 25.73
CA SER A 131 -17.37 -27.37 26.05
C SER A 131 -18.00 -27.95 24.76
N PRO A 132 -18.29 -29.26 24.71
CA PRO A 132 -19.00 -29.87 23.59
C PRO A 132 -20.36 -29.19 23.31
N GLU A 133 -21.04 -28.71 24.35
CA GLU A 133 -22.31 -27.99 24.24
C GLU A 133 -22.13 -26.61 23.60
N GLU A 134 -21.08 -25.87 23.97
CA GLU A 134 -20.74 -24.59 23.35
C GLU A 134 -20.42 -24.76 21.87
N ILE A 135 -19.67 -25.82 21.52
CA ILE A 135 -19.34 -26.15 20.13
C ILE A 135 -20.61 -26.46 19.32
N ALA A 136 -21.55 -27.23 19.90
CA ALA A 136 -22.82 -27.56 19.26
C ALA A 136 -23.71 -26.32 19.06
N ALA A 137 -23.75 -25.42 20.05
CA ALA A 137 -24.52 -24.17 19.97
C ALA A 137 -23.97 -23.25 18.87
N VAL A 138 -22.64 -23.07 18.81
CA VAL A 138 -21.99 -22.25 17.77
C VAL A 138 -22.19 -22.87 16.38
N SER A 139 -22.13 -24.19 16.26
CA SER A 139 -22.36 -24.90 15.00
C SER A 139 -23.80 -24.71 14.51
N THR A 140 -24.79 -24.78 15.41
CA THR A 140 -26.20 -24.53 15.10
C THR A 140 -26.42 -23.08 14.64
N LEU A 141 -25.85 -22.11 15.34
CA LEU A 141 -25.93 -20.69 14.98
C LEU A 141 -25.33 -20.43 13.59
N LEU A 142 -24.16 -20.99 13.30
CA LEU A 142 -23.49 -20.84 12.00
C LEU A 142 -24.30 -21.47 10.86
N ASN A 143 -24.91 -22.63 11.08
CA ASN A 143 -25.73 -23.28 10.08
C ASN A 143 -27.01 -22.48 9.79
N ALA A 144 -27.68 -21.97 10.82
CA ALA A 144 -28.85 -21.11 10.67
C ALA A 144 -28.51 -19.83 9.87
N TRP A 145 -27.40 -19.17 10.21
CA TRP A 145 -26.95 -17.97 9.50
C TRP A 145 -26.62 -18.25 8.02
N ARG A 146 -25.99 -19.39 7.72
CA ARG A 146 -25.72 -19.80 6.33
C ARG A 146 -27.01 -20.02 5.55
N GLN A 147 -28.01 -20.69 6.14
CA GLN A 147 -29.30 -20.93 5.50
C GLN A 147 -30.06 -19.63 5.23
N GLU A 148 -30.07 -18.70 6.18
CA GLU A 148 -30.68 -17.38 5.98
C GLU A 148 -30.02 -16.62 4.82
N ARG A 149 -28.68 -16.64 4.74
CA ARG A 149 -27.97 -15.98 3.62
C ARG A 149 -28.22 -16.64 2.28
N ALA A 150 -28.32 -17.98 2.23
CA ALA A 150 -28.66 -18.68 1.00
C ALA A 150 -30.06 -18.29 0.50
N ALA A 151 -31.05 -18.27 1.40
CA ALA A 151 -32.41 -17.86 1.07
C ALA A 151 -32.50 -16.42 0.53
N ARG A 152 -31.70 -15.48 1.07
CA ARG A 152 -31.65 -14.08 0.58
C ARG A 152 -31.05 -13.93 -0.82
N VAL A 153 -30.17 -14.84 -1.25
CA VAL A 153 -29.54 -14.79 -2.58
C VAL A 153 -30.47 -15.33 -3.66
N GLU A 154 -31.36 -16.25 -3.28
CA GLU A 154 -32.31 -16.90 -4.19
C GLU A 154 -33.62 -16.16 -4.38
N ASP A 155 -33.90 -15.08 -3.63
CA ASP A 155 -35.09 -14.25 -3.85
C ASP A 155 -34.97 -13.47 -5.19
N PRO A 156 -35.68 -13.88 -6.25
CA PRO A 156 -35.58 -13.24 -7.57
C PRO A 156 -36.29 -11.88 -7.59
N ALA A 157 -37.06 -11.54 -6.55
CA ALA A 157 -37.78 -10.28 -6.42
C ALA A 157 -36.95 -9.18 -5.74
N SER A 158 -35.68 -9.44 -5.41
CA SER A 158 -34.82 -8.43 -4.77
C SER A 158 -34.68 -7.18 -5.66
N PRO A 159 -35.15 -6.00 -5.21
CA PRO A 159 -35.17 -4.76 -6.01
C PRO A 159 -33.77 -4.21 -6.31
N PHE A 160 -32.72 -4.83 -5.76
CA PHE A 160 -31.32 -4.46 -5.99
C PHE A 160 -30.65 -5.23 -7.12
N ARG A 161 -31.33 -6.16 -7.79
CA ARG A 161 -30.89 -6.66 -9.10
C ARG A 161 -31.26 -5.63 -10.17
N THR A 162 -30.59 -4.48 -10.18
CA THR A 162 -30.68 -3.55 -11.31
C THR A 162 -30.10 -4.29 -12.52
N PRO A 163 -30.90 -4.62 -13.55
CA PRO A 163 -30.34 -5.22 -14.75
C PRO A 163 -29.35 -4.21 -15.33
N LEU A 164 -28.09 -4.63 -15.48
CA LEU A 164 -27.11 -3.86 -16.22
C LEU A 164 -27.65 -3.74 -17.66
N SER A 165 -28.34 -2.63 -17.96
CA SER A 165 -28.81 -2.33 -19.30
C SER A 165 -27.58 -2.23 -20.19
N ARG A 166 -27.34 -3.32 -20.91
CA ARG A 166 -26.30 -3.49 -21.91
C ARG A 166 -26.52 -2.43 -23.00
N ARG A 167 -25.85 -1.29 -22.89
CA ARG A 167 -25.85 -0.28 -23.95
C ARG A 167 -25.29 -0.94 -25.21
N LYS A 168 -26.12 -1.03 -26.26
CA LYS A 168 -25.67 -1.46 -27.58
C LYS A 168 -24.69 -0.39 -28.12
N PRO A 169 -23.55 -0.79 -28.70
CA PRO A 169 -22.70 0.16 -29.41
C PRO A 169 -23.43 0.61 -30.68
N THR A 170 -23.57 1.92 -30.83
CA THR A 170 -23.99 2.54 -32.09
C THR A 170 -22.78 2.60 -33.01
N SER A 171 -22.91 1.99 -34.20
CA SER A 171 -21.98 2.12 -35.33
C SER A 171 -22.00 3.52 -35.92
#